data_AF-A0A8J9S8Y1-F1
#
_entry.id   AF-A0A8J9S8Y1-F1
#
_cell.length_a   1.000
_cell.length_b   1.000
_cell.length_c   1.000
_cell.angle_alpha   90.00
_cell.angle_beta   90.00
_cell.angle_gamma   90.00
#
_symmetry.space_group_name_H-M   'P 1'
#
loop_
_entity.id
_entity.type
_entity.pdbx_description
1 polymer ?
#
loop_
_entity_poly.entity_id
_entity_poly.type
_entity_poly.pdbx_seq_one_letter_code
_entity_poly.pdbx_strand_id
1 'polypeptide(L)' 'DYPVIIKEPMDLGTIKTKLKAQSYPTLFAVAEDVRKVWNNCMTYNADGSDFYKLAESLQKKWDDKYTKVLE' A
#
# COMPACT_ATOMS: atom_id res chain seq x y z
N ASP A 1 -1.77 18.32 7.73
CA ASP A 1 -2.48 18.36 6.42
C ASP A 1 -2.68 16.97 5.80
N TYR A 2 -2.05 15.91 6.33
CA TYR A 2 -2.21 14.54 5.83
C TYR A 2 -3.66 14.13 5.53
N PRO A 3 -4.69 14.35 6.40
CA PRO A 3 -6.09 13.99 6.06
C PRO A 3 -6.72 14.88 4.97
N VAL A 4 -6.13 16.04 4.70
CA VAL A 4 -6.55 16.94 3.61
C VAL A 4 -5.98 16.46 2.29
N ILE A 5 -4.73 15.98 2.27
CA ILE A 5 -4.03 15.52 1.06
C ILE A 5 -4.41 14.07 0.74
N ILE A 6 -4.37 13.18 1.72
CA ILE A 6 -4.62 11.75 1.60
C ILE A 6 -6.05 11.43 2.01
N LYS A 7 -6.88 11.08 1.02
CA LYS A 7 -8.33 10.84 1.21
C LYS A 7 -8.66 9.47 1.77
N GLU A 8 -7.81 8.49 1.49
CA GLU A 8 -7.99 7.12 1.97
C GLU A 8 -6.71 6.65 2.69
N PRO A 9 -6.48 7.08 3.94
CA PRO A 9 -5.33 6.61 4.72
C PRO A 9 -5.32 5.09 4.82
N MET A 10 -4.14 4.50 4.69
CA MET A 10 -3.92 3.06 4.83
C MET A 10 -2.52 2.80 5.37
N ASP A 11 -2.37 1.76 6.18
CA ASP A 11 -1.10 1.30 6.74
C ASP A 11 -1.08 -0.23 6.88
N LEU A 12 0.12 -0.81 6.99
CA LEU A 12 0.28 -2.27 7.09
C LEU A 12 -0.32 -2.89 8.36
N GLY A 13 -0.43 -2.13 9.45
CA GLY A 13 -1.09 -2.56 10.69
C GLY A 13 -2.60 -2.71 10.51
N THR A 14 -3.23 -1.74 9.84
CA THR A 14 -4.64 -1.81 9.43
C THR A 14 -4.90 -2.99 8.49
N ILE A 15 -4.05 -3.19 7.47
CA ILE A 15 -4.17 -4.35 6.56
C ILE A 15 -4.05 -5.67 7.32
N LYS A 16 -3.07 -5.79 8.22
CA LYS A 16 -2.90 -6.97 9.07
C LYS A 16 -4.14 -7.26 9.92
N THR A 17 -4.79 -6.21 10.42
CA THR A 17 -6.02 -6.32 11.22
C THR A 17 -7.19 -6.80 10.36
N LYS A 18 -7.39 -6.21 9.17
CA LYS A 18 -8.42 -6.63 8.20
C LYS A 18 -8.23 -8.06 7.72
N LEU A 19 -6.99 -8.51 7.50
CA LEU A 19 -6.67 -9.91 7.17
C LEU A 19 -7.09 -10.87 8.29
N LYS A 20 -6.74 -10.57 9.54
CA LYS A 20 -7.12 -11.39 10.71
C LYS A 20 -8.64 -11.45 10.90
N ALA A 21 -9.33 -10.36 10.60
CA ALA A 21 -10.78 -10.27 10.65
C ALA A 21 -11.48 -10.84 9.39
N GLN A 22 -10.74 -11.48 8.48
CA GLN A 22 -11.25 -12.01 7.21
C GLN A 22 -12.08 -11.00 6.39
N SER A 23 -11.73 -9.71 6.50
CA SER A 23 -12.50 -8.61 5.91
C SER A 23 -12.21 -8.38 4.42
N TYR A 24 -11.30 -9.16 3.83
CA TYR A 24 -10.97 -9.08 2.41
C TYR A 24 -11.68 -10.21 1.65
N PRO A 25 -12.63 -9.90 0.76
CA PRO A 25 -13.34 -10.93 0.01
C PRO A 25 -12.46 -11.60 -1.05
N THR A 26 -11.38 -10.93 -1.47
CA THR A 26 -10.48 -11.42 -2.52
C THR A 26 -9.03 -11.04 -2.22
N LEU A 27 -8.08 -11.79 -2.80
CA LEU A 27 -6.66 -11.42 -2.79
C LEU A 27 -6.41 -10.05 -3.44
N PHE A 28 -7.19 -9.71 -4.47
CA PHE A 28 -7.14 -8.41 -5.12
C PHE A 28 -7.45 -7.27 -4.13
N ALA A 29 -8.45 -7.44 -3.26
CA ALA A 29 -8.79 -6.42 -2.25
C ALA A 29 -7.65 -6.17 -1.24
N VAL A 30 -6.85 -7.20 -0.92
CA VAL A 30 -5.64 -7.03 -0.09
C VAL A 30 -4.58 -6.24 -0.88
N ALA A 31 -4.38 -6.58 -2.15
CA ALA A 31 -3.40 -5.93 -2.99
C ALA A 31 -3.68 -4.43 -3.18
N GLU A 32 -4.95 -4.06 -3.36
CA GLU A 32 -5.35 -2.65 -3.47
C GLU A 32 -5.00 -1.85 -2.22
N ASP A 33 -5.24 -2.39 -1.02
CA ASP A 33 -4.87 -1.68 0.20
C ASP A 33 -3.34 -1.59 0.38
N VAL A 34 -2.58 -2.62 0.01
CA VAL A 34 -1.10 -2.54 0.05
C VAL A 34 -0.60 -1.46 -0.92
N ARG A 35 -1.16 -1.38 -2.14
CA ARG A 35 -0.85 -0.32 -3.10
C ARG A 35 -1.19 1.06 -2.56
N LYS A 36 -2.32 1.21 -1.84
CA LYS A 36 -2.68 2.48 -1.20
C LYS A 36 -1.63 2.95 -0.20
N VAL A 37 -1.01 2.06 0.58
CA VAL A 37 0.06 2.46 1.52
C VAL A 37 1.19 3.19 0.78
N TRP A 38 1.67 2.60 -0.33
CA TRP A 38 2.79 3.14 -1.08
C TRP A 38 2.39 4.37 -1.91
N ASN A 39 1.22 4.35 -2.54
CA ASN A 39 0.69 5.49 -3.29
C ASN A 39 0.43 6.70 -2.40
N ASN A 40 -0.09 6.50 -1.19
CA ASN A 40 -0.28 7.58 -0.23
C ASN A 40 1.08 8.17 0.21
N CYS A 41 2.09 7.31 0.42
CA CYS A 41 3.44 7.77 0.73
C CYS A 41 4.01 8.62 -0.42
N MET A 42 3.88 8.17 -1.67
CA MET A 42 4.35 8.91 -2.85
C MET A 42 3.56 10.18 -3.12
N THR A 43 2.27 10.22 -2.76
CA THR A 43 1.41 11.42 -2.93
C THR A 43 1.74 12.48 -1.89
N TYR A 44 2.03 12.08 -0.65
CA TYR A 44 2.28 13.02 0.44
C TYR A 44 3.73 13.53 0.46
N ASN A 45 4.69 12.68 0.10
CA ASN A 45 6.10 13.02 0.14
C ASN A 45 6.57 13.56 -1.23
N ALA A 46 7.49 14.53 -1.22
CA ALA A 46 8.02 15.10 -2.45
C ALA A 46 8.71 14.04 -3.32
N ASP A 47 8.54 14.16 -4.63
CA ASP A 47 9.23 13.32 -5.62
C ASP A 47 10.75 13.40 -5.40
N GLY A 48 11.42 12.25 -5.51
CA GLY A 48 12.85 12.11 -5.29
C GLY A 48 13.30 12.11 -3.82
N SER A 49 12.41 12.36 -2.85
CA SER A 49 12.72 12.21 -1.42
C SER A 49 13.02 10.75 -1.04
N ASP A 50 13.69 10.55 0.09
CA ASP A 50 14.02 9.21 0.58
C ASP A 50 12.76 8.36 0.83
N PHE A 51 11.69 8.98 1.33
CA PHE A 51 10.41 8.30 1.55
C PHE A 51 9.72 7.91 0.25
N TYR A 52 9.76 8.79 -0.77
CA TYR A 52 9.22 8.50 -2.09
C TYR A 52 9.93 7.31 -2.73
N LYS A 53 11.28 7.35 -2.79
CA LYS A 53 12.10 6.27 -3.35
C LYS A 53 11.91 4.95 -2.60
N LEU A 54 11.78 5.01 -1.28
CA LEU A 54 11.47 3.83 -0.48
C LEU A 54 10.10 3.24 -0.85
N ALA A 55 9.08 4.08 -1.00
CA ALA A 55 7.74 3.64 -1.40
C ALA A 55 7.73 3.01 -2.80
N GLU A 56 8.41 3.60 -3.79
CA GLU A 56 8.58 2.99 -5.12
C GLU A 56 9.24 1.60 -5.03
N SER A 57 10.34 1.48 -4.27
CA SER A 57 11.05 0.22 -4.07
C SER A 57 10.16 -0.85 -3.44
N LEU A 58 9.34 -0.47 -2.47
CA LEU A 58 8.41 -1.36 -1.79
C LEU A 58 7.21 -1.75 -2.68
N GLN A 59 6.67 -0.81 -3.45
CA GLN A 59 5.62 -1.07 -4.44
C GLN A 59 6.09 -2.10 -5.48
N LYS A 60 7.30 -1.92 -6.04
CA LYS A 60 7.88 -2.87 -6.99
C LYS A 60 8.07 -4.26 -6.37
N LYS A 61 8.63 -4.34 -5.16
CA LYS A 61 8.80 -5.62 -4.43
C LYS A 61 7.47 -6.30 -4.13
N TRP A 62 6.43 -5.52 -3.86
CA TRP A 62 5.08 -6.02 -3.66
C TRP A 62 4.52 -6.63 -4.96
N ASP A 63 4.57 -5.92 -6.08
CA ASP A 63 4.03 -6.42 -7.35
C ASP A 63 4.78 -7.67 -7.84
N ASP A 64 6.11 -7.72 -7.66
CA ASP A 64 6.94 -8.91 -7.95
C ASP A 64 6.50 -10.13 -7.12
N LYS A 65 6.06 -9.92 -5.86
CA LYS A 65 5.56 -11.00 -4.99
C LYS A 65 4.11 -11.36 -5.30
N TYR A 66 3.26 -10.36 -5.53
CA TYR A 66 1.85 -10.55 -5.82
C TYR A 66 1.64 -11.32 -7.12
N THR A 67 2.44 -11.03 -8.15
CA THR A 67 2.41 -11.77 -9.43
C THR A 67 2.65 -13.26 -9.21
N LYS A 68 3.64 -13.63 -8.39
CA LYS A 68 3.96 -15.03 -8.06
C LYS A 68 2.89 -15.74 -7.22
N VAL A 69 1.98 -15.00 -6.59
CA VAL A 69 0.84 -15.59 -5.84
C VAL A 69 -0.30 -15.93 -6.80
N LEU A 70 -0.35 -15.30 -7.97
CA LEU A 70 -1.34 -15.57 -9.00
C LEU A 70 -0.93 -16.70 -9.96
N GLU A 71 0.33 -17.11 -9.93
CA GLU A 71 0.88 -18.30 -10.58
C GLU A 71 0.52 -19.57 -9.80
#